data_AF-A0A3D2L2I2-F1
#
_entry.id   AF-A0A3D2L2I2-F1
#
_cell.length_a   1.000
_cell.length_b   1.000
_cell.length_c   1.000
_cell.angle_alpha   90.00
_cell.angle_beta   90.00
_cell.angle_gamma   90.00
#
_symmetry.space_group_name_H-M   'P 1'
#
loop_
_entity.id
_entity.type
_entity.pdbx_description
1 polymer ?
#
loop_
_entity_poly.entity_id
_entity_poly.type
_entity_poly.pdbx_seq_one_letter_code
_entity_poly.pdbx_strand_id
1 'polypeptide(L)' 'MTFDKRAFWQDLLTNKTPPKATAFLGFELIAFDPDAGWVEAAFTLPEHATNPGGDAQGGFVSAMLDEVMSLAGSIAQDG' A
#
# COMPACT_ATOMS: atom_id res chain seq x y z
N MET A 1 9.16 -18.76 14.33
CA MET A 1 9.41 -17.30 14.41
C MET A 1 8.06 -16.62 14.41
N THR A 2 7.77 -15.80 15.41
CA THR A 2 6.54 -15.01 15.46
C THR A 2 6.76 -13.79 14.56
N PHE A 3 5.92 -13.61 13.55
CA PHE A 3 5.95 -12.44 12.67
C PHE A 3 5.54 -11.20 13.50
N ASP A 4 6.44 -10.22 13.63
CA ASP A 4 6.15 -8.95 14.29
C ASP A 4 5.43 -8.02 13.32
N LYS A 5 4.10 -8.08 13.36
CA LYS A 5 3.18 -7.31 12.51
C LYS A 5 3.37 -5.79 12.63
N ARG A 6 3.77 -5.30 13.82
CA ARG A 6 4.02 -3.86 14.05
C ARG A 6 5.33 -3.42 13.42
N ALA A 7 6.39 -4.20 13.58
CA ALA A 7 7.69 -3.91 12.99
C ALA A 7 7.63 -3.92 11.44
N PHE A 8 6.77 -4.75 10.85
CA PHE A 8 6.60 -4.83 9.39
C PHE A 8 6.17 -3.50 8.76
N TRP A 9 5.24 -2.78 9.40
CA TRP A 9 4.81 -1.46 8.91
C TRP A 9 5.55 -0.29 9.51
N GLN A 10 6.18 -0.45 10.68
CA GLN A 10 6.93 0.64 11.27
C GLN A 10 8.00 1.15 10.31
N ASP A 11 8.66 0.27 9.56
CA ASP A 11 9.56 0.70 8.50
C ASP A 11 8.77 1.41 7.38
N LEU A 12 7.70 0.86 6.80
CA LEU A 12 6.98 1.58 5.72
C LEU A 12 6.41 2.95 6.14
N LEU A 13 5.92 3.05 7.38
CA LEU A 13 5.30 4.26 7.94
C LEU A 13 6.31 5.31 8.41
N THR A 14 7.55 4.91 8.72
CA THR A 14 8.58 5.82 9.27
C THR A 14 9.80 5.97 8.38
N ASN A 15 10.00 5.06 7.43
CA ASN A 15 11.11 5.07 6.51
C ASN A 15 10.86 6.13 5.43
N LYS A 16 11.81 7.06 5.30
CA LYS A 16 11.71 8.18 4.36
C LYS A 16 11.76 7.75 2.90
N THR A 17 12.14 6.50 2.62
CA THR A 17 12.24 5.97 1.26
C THR A 17 11.48 4.65 1.15
N PRO A 18 10.30 4.62 0.51
CA PRO A 18 9.54 3.39 0.35
C PRO A 18 10.26 2.38 -0.57
N PRO A 19 9.91 1.08 -0.50
CA PRO A 19 10.36 0.08 -1.47
C PRO A 19 10.10 0.54 -2.90
N LYS A 20 10.97 0.17 -3.85
CA LYS A 20 10.88 0.67 -5.24
C LYS A 20 9.55 0.37 -5.92
N ALA A 21 8.92 -0.77 -5.61
CA ALA A 21 7.60 -1.13 -6.13
C ALA A 21 6.52 -0.20 -5.58
N THR A 22 6.47 -0.01 -4.26
CA THR A 22 5.56 0.92 -3.58
C THR A 22 5.76 2.36 -4.07
N ALA A 23 7.02 2.77 -4.28
CA ALA A 23 7.36 4.07 -4.87
C ALA A 23 6.86 4.21 -6.32
N PHE A 24 6.97 3.15 -7.13
CA PHE A 24 6.46 3.13 -8.50
C PHE A 24 4.94 3.26 -8.56
N LEU A 25 4.21 2.68 -7.59
CA LEU A 25 2.76 2.82 -7.48
C LEU A 25 2.33 4.22 -7.00
N GLY A 26 3.29 5.06 -6.58
CA GLY A 26 3.02 6.38 -6.03
C GLY A 26 2.16 6.32 -4.77
N PHE A 27 2.41 5.32 -3.91
CA PHE A 27 1.68 5.12 -2.67
C PHE A 27 1.80 6.32 -1.73
N GLU A 28 0.66 6.74 -1.19
CA GLU A 28 0.54 7.73 -0.14
C GLU A 28 -0.46 7.22 0.90
N LEU A 29 -0.03 7.07 2.16
CA LEU A 29 -0.94 6.77 3.25
C LEU A 29 -1.72 8.02 3.64
N ILE A 30 -3.05 7.95 3.59
CA ILE A 30 -3.93 9.06 3.98
C ILE A 30 -4.33 8.94 5.45
N ALA A 31 -4.90 7.79 5.83
CA ALA A 31 -5.40 7.55 7.17
C ALA A 31 -5.53 6.05 7.47
N PHE A 32 -5.62 5.68 8.73
CA PHE A 32 -5.95 4.32 9.16
C PHE A 32 -6.52 4.33 10.58
N ASP A 33 -7.27 3.28 10.90
CA ASP A 33 -7.80 3.03 12.23
C ASP A 33 -7.62 1.54 12.58
N PRO A 34 -6.71 1.22 13.51
CA PRO A 34 -6.50 -0.16 13.95
C PRO A 34 -7.66 -0.75 14.71
N ASP A 35 -8.38 0.05 15.50
CA ASP A 35 -9.49 -0.43 16.30
C ASP A 35 -10.72 -0.70 15.42
N ALA A 36 -10.91 0.10 14.38
CA ALA A 36 -11.98 -0.09 13.39
C ALA A 36 -11.58 -0.99 12.20
N GLY A 37 -10.31 -1.36 12.07
CA GLY A 37 -9.83 -2.32 11.07
C GLY A 37 -9.81 -1.81 9.62
N TRP A 38 -9.47 -0.53 9.39
CA TRP A 38 -9.41 0.03 8.04
C TRP A 38 -8.17 0.88 7.79
N VAL A 39 -7.84 1.06 6.50
CA VAL A 39 -6.78 1.94 5.99
C VAL A 39 -7.28 2.65 4.72
N GLU A 40 -6.81 3.86 4.52
CA GLU A 40 -7.05 4.68 3.34
C GLU A 40 -5.71 5.14 2.77
N ALA A 41 -5.53 4.94 1.46
CA ALA A 41 -4.32 5.30 0.74
C ALA A 41 -4.67 5.86 -0.64
N ALA A 42 -3.83 6.78 -1.12
CA ALA A 42 -3.81 7.24 -2.50
C ALA A 42 -2.67 6.59 -3.28
N PHE A 43 -2.85 6.54 -4.60
CA PHE A 43 -1.86 6.03 -5.53
C PHE A 43 -1.81 6.93 -6.77
N THR A 44 -0.61 7.27 -7.20
CA THR A 44 -0.39 8.05 -8.43
C THR A 44 0.62 7.32 -9.31
N LEU A 45 0.13 6.62 -10.32
CA LEU A 45 1.00 5.95 -11.28
C LEU A 45 1.79 6.95 -12.12
N PRO A 46 3.00 6.58 -12.56
CA PRO A 46 3.72 7.36 -13.55
C PRO A 46 2.97 7.34 -14.88
N GLU A 47 3.12 8.40 -15.68
CA GLU A 47 2.40 8.59 -16.95
C GLU A 47 2.59 7.46 -17.97
N HIS A 48 3.65 6.67 -17.85
CA HIS A 48 3.93 5.55 -18.76
C HIS A 48 3.30 4.22 -18.32
N ALA A 49 2.63 4.18 -17.16
CA ALA A 49 2.01 2.98 -16.62
C ALA A 49 0.55 2.83 -17.07
N THR A 50 0.32 3.01 -18.37
CA THR A 50 -1.01 3.00 -18.98
C THR A 50 -1.28 1.69 -19.72
N ASN A 51 -2.56 1.34 -19.83
CA ASN A 51 -3.03 0.32 -20.76
C ASN A 51 -3.03 0.85 -22.20
N PRO A 52 -3.33 0.01 -23.22
CA PRO A 52 -3.39 0.45 -24.62
C PRO A 52 -4.41 1.56 -24.92
N GLY A 53 -5.39 1.77 -24.03
CA GLY A 53 -6.37 2.86 -24.10
C GLY A 53 -5.92 4.17 -23.46
N GLY A 54 -4.77 4.21 -22.79
CA GLY A 54 -4.23 5.40 -22.14
C GLY A 54 -4.64 5.61 -20.69
N ASP A 55 -5.54 4.80 -20.14
CA ASP A 55 -5.86 4.80 -18.71
C ASP A 55 -4.83 3.98 -17.92
N ALA A 56 -4.90 4.00 -16.58
CA ALA A 56 -4.07 3.14 -15.74
C ALA A 56 -4.11 1.66 -16.16
N GLN A 57 -2.94 1.02 -16.25
CA GLN A 57 -2.86 -0.41 -16.54
C GLN A 57 -3.49 -1.22 -15.40
N GLY A 58 -4.49 -2.03 -15.71
CA GLY A 58 -5.29 -2.76 -14.70
C GLY A 58 -4.45 -3.65 -13.78
N GLY A 59 -3.32 -4.20 -14.26
CA GLY A 59 -2.39 -4.96 -13.42
C GLY A 59 -1.77 -4.12 -12.29
N PHE A 60 -1.51 -2.83 -12.51
CA PHE A 60 -1.04 -1.95 -11.45
C PHE A 60 -2.17 -1.56 -10.49
N VAL A 61 -3.40 -1.42 -10.97
CA VAL A 61 -4.56 -1.22 -10.08
C VAL A 61 -4.71 -2.41 -9.12
N SER A 62 -4.56 -3.64 -9.61
CA SER A 62 -4.53 -4.83 -8.75
C SER A 62 -3.36 -4.80 -7.76
N ALA A 63 -2.18 -4.31 -8.16
CA ALA A 63 -1.04 -4.17 -7.27
C ALA A 63 -1.27 -3.12 -6.17
N MET A 64 -1.93 -2.00 -6.49
CA MET A 64 -2.34 -1.01 -5.48
C MET A 64 -3.31 -1.62 -4.48
N LEU A 65 -4.27 -2.40 -4.98
CA LEU A 65 -5.25 -3.09 -4.14
C LEU A 65 -4.54 -4.08 -3.20
N ASP A 66 -3.58 -4.85 -3.71
CA ASP A 66 -2.77 -5.77 -2.89
C ASP A 66 -1.99 -5.02 -1.80
N GLU A 67 -1.33 -3.92 -2.16
CA GLU A 67 -0.56 -3.09 -1.22
C GLU A 67 -1.44 -2.53 -0.08
N VAL A 68 -2.60 -1.94 -0.42
CA VAL A 68 -3.52 -1.40 0.60
C VAL A 68 -4.22 -2.49 1.41
N MET A 69 -4.53 -3.65 0.81
CA MET A 69 -5.09 -4.79 1.55
C MET A 69 -4.07 -5.44 2.48
N SER A 70 -2.80 -5.48 2.11
CA SER A 70 -1.73 -5.95 2.99
C SER A 70 -1.66 -5.09 4.26
N LEU A 71 -1.72 -3.75 4.10
CA LEU A 71 -1.85 -2.79 5.19
C LEU A 71 -3.09 -3.08 6.04
N ALA A 72 -4.27 -3.10 5.41
CA ALA A 72 -5.55 -3.31 6.08
C ALA A 72 -5.57 -4.63 6.86
N GLY A 73 -5.21 -5.72 6.21
CA GLY A 73 -5.21 -7.07 6.78
C GLY A 73 -4.21 -7.24 7.92
N SER A 74 -3.10 -6.51 7.88
CA SER A 74 -2.16 -6.51 9.00
C SER A 74 -2.60 -5.60 10.15
N ILE A 75 -3.34 -4.53 9.88
CA ILE A 75 -3.89 -3.62 10.88
C ILE A 75 -5.09 -4.26 11.59
N ALA A 76 -5.96 -4.95 10.84
CA ALA A 76 -7.15 -5.63 11.34
C ALA A 76 -6.85 -6.97 12.03
N GLN A 77 -5.62 -7.48 11.96
CA GLN A 77 -5.22 -8.67 12.70
C GLN A 77 -4.92 -8.29 14.16
N ASP A 78 -5.84 -8.66 15.06
CA ASP A 78 -5.58 -8.74 16.50
C ASP A 78 -4.30 -9.56 16.79
N GLY A 79 -3.60 -9.20 17.88
CA GLY A 79 -2.61 -10.03 18.61
C GLY A 79 -1.81 -11.04 17.80
#